data_AF-A0A7C4XWB4-F1
#
_entry.id   AF-A0A7C4XWB4-F1
#
_cell.length_a   1.000
_cell.length_b   1.000
_cell.length_c   1.000
_cell.angle_alpha   90.00
_cell.angle_beta   90.00
_cell.angle_gamma   90.00
#
_symmetry.space_group_name_H-M   'P 1'
#
loop_
_entity.id
_entity.type
_entity.pdbx_description
1 polymer ?
#
loop_
_entity_poly.entity_id
_entity_poly.type
_entity_poly.pdbx_seq_one_letter_code
_entity_poly.pdbx_strand_id
1 'polypeptide(L)'
;MFYTEKRDGFSRLGLLEIGGSKITTPTMLEGEILEKIDVGKAAYAVKKLFPEIYENLKPKGDIEILTGVSTMSPREIAEAFSELRSIKPLYAVACADPKNVPLLIYLGADIVDNIMAVVKGYSGIYFLGDVELNLEKLKSFPCSCEFCRKQDLSGLESEEVLEIAAKHNTEQLRLEVEKCRALIEEEALRNYVEAKAKLHPELTALL
;
A
#
# COMPACT_ATOMS: atom_id res chain seq x y z
N MET A 1 15.96 -3.06 12.62
CA MET A 1 15.41 -3.89 13.71
C MET A 1 13.91 -3.70 13.75
N PHE A 2 13.12 -4.74 14.07
CA PHE A 2 11.66 -4.61 14.16
C PHE A 2 11.14 -5.22 15.47
N TYR A 3 10.27 -4.48 16.16
CA TYR A 3 9.67 -4.89 17.42
C TYR A 3 8.15 -4.80 17.31
N THR A 4 7.44 -5.88 17.63
CA THR A 4 5.96 -5.88 17.64
C THR A 4 5.46 -5.39 19.00
N GLU A 5 4.58 -4.39 18.98
CA GLU A 5 3.94 -3.83 20.18
C GLU A 5 2.57 -4.47 20.42
N LYS A 6 1.77 -4.66 19.36
CA LYS A 6 0.42 -5.21 19.44
C LYS A 6 0.07 -6.01 18.19
N ARG A 7 -0.85 -6.96 18.30
CA ARG A 7 -1.41 -7.71 17.16
C ARG A 7 -2.93 -7.69 17.18
N ASP A 8 -3.52 -7.60 15.99
CA ASP A 8 -4.92 -7.91 15.71
C ASP A 8 -4.94 -8.93 14.56
N GLY A 9 -5.08 -10.21 14.92
CA GLY A 9 -4.90 -11.31 13.98
C GLY A 9 -3.50 -11.34 13.38
N PHE A 10 -3.40 -11.16 12.06
CA PHE A 10 -2.13 -11.12 11.33
C PHE A 10 -1.58 -9.70 11.15
N SER A 11 -2.43 -8.69 11.32
CA SER A 11 -2.01 -7.30 11.35
C SER A 11 -1.35 -6.97 12.69
N ARG A 12 -0.42 -6.02 12.69
CA ARG A 12 0.33 -5.68 13.90
C ARG A 12 0.81 -4.24 13.92
N LEU A 13 0.82 -3.69 15.13
CA LEU A 13 1.53 -2.47 15.46
C LEU A 13 2.96 -2.82 15.88
N GLY A 14 3.92 -2.07 15.39
CA GLY A 14 5.31 -2.30 15.71
C GLY A 14 6.19 -1.11 15.41
N LEU A 15 7.44 -1.21 15.86
CA LEU A 15 8.46 -0.20 15.67
C LEU A 15 9.52 -0.73 14.71
N LEU A 16 9.60 -0.12 13.54
CA LEU A 16 10.60 -0.38 12.51
C LEU A 16 11.75 0.62 12.63
N GLU A 17 12.96 0.11 12.78
CA GLU A 17 14.18 0.89 12.69
C GLU A 17 14.84 0.69 11.33
N ILE A 18 14.82 1.75 10.51
CA ILE A 18 15.39 1.79 9.16
C ILE A 18 16.09 3.12 8.92
N GLY A 19 17.33 3.09 8.43
CA GLY A 19 18.08 4.30 8.09
C GLY A 19 18.32 5.27 9.26
N GLY A 20 18.33 4.78 10.51
CA GLY A 20 18.48 5.59 11.73
C GLY A 20 17.17 6.22 12.24
N SER A 21 16.06 6.01 11.52
CA SER A 21 14.73 6.47 11.90
C SER A 21 13.92 5.34 12.52
N LYS A 22 13.10 5.67 13.51
CA LYS A 22 12.11 4.77 14.11
C LYS A 22 10.72 5.13 13.58
N ILE A 23 10.03 4.15 12.99
CA ILE A 23 8.77 4.33 12.28
C ILE A 23 7.76 3.32 12.83
N THR A 24 6.54 3.76 13.11
CA THR A 24 5.45 2.89 13.59
C THR A 24 4.77 2.18 12.41
N THR A 25 4.55 0.88 12.50
CA THR A 25 3.83 0.06 11.50
C THR A 25 2.36 -0.15 11.89
N PRO A 26 1.45 -0.37 10.92
CA PRO A 26 1.67 -0.31 9.48
C PRO A 26 2.02 1.11 9.02
N THR A 27 2.92 1.22 8.04
CA THR A 27 3.40 2.50 7.49
C THR A 27 3.40 2.52 5.97
N MET A 28 3.26 3.72 5.41
CA MET A 28 3.57 4.00 4.01
C MET A 28 4.97 4.61 3.93
N LEU A 29 5.85 4.06 3.09
CA LEU A 29 7.18 4.60 2.84
C LEU A 29 7.25 5.34 1.49
N GLU A 30 8.12 6.34 1.44
CA GLU A 30 8.28 7.26 0.32
C GLU A 30 9.74 7.67 0.17
N GLY A 31 10.12 8.12 -1.04
CA GLY A 31 11.39 8.79 -1.33
C GLY A 31 12.63 7.97 -0.96
N GLU A 32 13.66 8.64 -0.44
CA GLU A 32 14.99 8.07 -0.16
C GLU A 32 14.98 6.88 0.80
N ILE A 33 13.93 6.70 1.60
CA ILE A 33 13.83 5.52 2.49
C ILE A 33 13.61 4.26 1.67
N LEU A 34 12.84 4.33 0.58
CA LEU A 34 12.59 3.20 -0.32
C LEU A 34 13.88 2.74 -1.01
N GLU A 35 14.75 3.68 -1.39
CA GLU A 35 16.03 3.39 -2.05
C GLU A 35 17.00 2.58 -1.17
N LYS A 36 16.79 2.59 0.15
CA LYS A 36 17.60 1.84 1.13
C LYS A 36 17.16 0.39 1.28
N ILE A 37 16.03 -0.01 0.68
CA ILE A 37 15.48 -1.36 0.79
C ILE A 37 15.86 -2.15 -0.47
N ASP A 38 16.59 -3.25 -0.29
CA ASP A 38 16.82 -4.22 -1.37
C ASP A 38 15.54 -5.01 -1.64
N VAL A 39 14.82 -4.64 -2.70
CA VAL A 39 13.61 -5.33 -3.18
C VAL A 39 13.93 -6.52 -4.10
N GLY A 40 15.21 -6.92 -4.20
CA GLY A 40 15.67 -8.03 -5.02
C GLY A 40 15.56 -7.77 -6.53
N LYS A 41 15.83 -8.83 -7.32
CA LYS A 41 15.80 -8.78 -8.79
C LYS A 41 14.72 -9.69 -9.40
N ALA A 42 14.13 -10.57 -8.60
CA ALA A 42 13.04 -11.44 -9.03
C ALA A 42 11.78 -11.13 -8.23
N ALA A 43 10.67 -10.94 -8.95
CA ALA A 43 9.37 -10.80 -8.32
C ALA A 43 8.98 -12.12 -7.60
N TYR A 44 8.21 -12.04 -6.50
CA TYR A 44 7.75 -13.23 -5.79
C TYR A 44 7.00 -14.20 -6.70
N ALA A 45 6.22 -13.68 -7.65
CA ALA A 45 5.47 -14.48 -8.62
C ALA A 45 6.38 -15.43 -9.44
N VAL A 46 7.66 -15.08 -9.64
CA VAL A 46 8.63 -15.91 -10.36
C VAL A 46 8.89 -17.23 -9.63
N LYS A 47 8.77 -17.26 -8.30
CA LYS A 47 9.04 -18.45 -7.47
C LYS A 47 8.29 -19.70 -7.94
N LYS A 48 7.03 -19.53 -8.36
CA LYS A 48 6.19 -20.64 -8.81
C LYS A 48 6.65 -21.26 -10.13
N LEU A 49 7.19 -20.43 -11.03
CA LEU A 49 7.64 -20.85 -12.35
C LEU A 49 9.09 -21.32 -12.33
N PHE A 50 9.94 -20.61 -11.58
CA PHE A 50 11.38 -20.80 -11.56
C PHE A 50 11.93 -20.66 -10.12
N PRO A 51 11.72 -21.66 -9.25
CA PRO A 51 12.09 -21.57 -7.84
C PRO A 51 13.58 -21.33 -7.62
N GLU A 52 14.45 -22.00 -8.40
CA GLU A 52 15.91 -21.81 -8.30
C GLU A 52 16.35 -20.39 -8.69
N ILE A 53 15.72 -19.81 -9.72
CA ILE A 53 16.01 -18.42 -10.13
C ILE A 53 15.56 -17.46 -9.04
N TYR A 54 14.36 -17.67 -8.50
CA TYR A 54 13.86 -16.86 -7.40
C TYR A 54 14.80 -16.93 -6.19
N GLU A 55 15.19 -18.11 -5.72
CA GLU A 55 16.07 -18.23 -4.55
C GLU A 55 17.42 -17.51 -4.72
N ASN A 56 17.95 -17.45 -5.95
CA ASN A 56 19.19 -16.73 -6.26
C ASN A 56 19.02 -15.21 -6.33
N LEU A 57 17.84 -14.74 -6.75
CA LEU A 57 17.55 -13.33 -7.07
C LEU A 57 16.58 -12.67 -6.09
N LYS A 58 16.10 -13.42 -5.09
CA LYS A 58 15.14 -12.92 -4.11
C LYS A 58 15.76 -11.80 -3.26
N PRO A 59 14.90 -10.96 -2.67
CA PRO A 59 15.31 -9.92 -1.75
C PRO A 59 16.10 -10.50 -0.57
N LYS A 60 17.13 -9.79 -0.11
CA LYS A 60 17.92 -10.17 1.07
C LYS A 60 17.85 -9.08 2.11
N GLY A 61 17.71 -9.46 3.38
CA GLY A 61 17.79 -8.51 4.50
C GLY A 61 16.81 -8.82 5.62
N ASP A 62 16.52 -7.78 6.39
CA ASP A 62 15.71 -7.82 7.60
C ASP A 62 14.23 -7.51 7.34
N ILE A 63 13.83 -7.32 6.09
CA ILE A 63 12.46 -7.05 5.67
C ILE A 63 12.07 -8.16 4.69
N GLU A 64 10.92 -8.78 4.92
CA GLU A 64 10.30 -9.69 3.95
C GLU A 64 9.62 -8.86 2.88
N ILE A 65 9.78 -9.25 1.61
CA ILE A 65 9.37 -8.42 0.47
C ILE A 65 8.41 -9.23 -0.41
N LEU A 66 7.25 -8.65 -0.68
CA LEU A 66 6.25 -9.19 -1.61
C LEU A 66 6.13 -8.27 -2.82
N THR A 67 6.67 -8.71 -3.95
CA THR A 67 6.66 -7.99 -5.24
C THR A 67 5.88 -8.76 -6.30
N GLY A 68 5.35 -8.04 -7.29
CA GLY A 68 4.62 -8.65 -8.41
C GLY A 68 3.20 -9.09 -8.05
N VAL A 69 2.59 -8.50 -7.02
CA VAL A 69 1.21 -8.82 -6.59
C VAL A 69 0.21 -8.66 -7.73
N SER A 70 0.41 -7.68 -8.62
CA SER A 70 -0.47 -7.44 -9.78
C SER A 70 -0.50 -8.58 -10.80
N THR A 71 0.47 -9.49 -10.78
CA THR A 71 0.52 -10.65 -11.70
C THR A 71 0.00 -11.94 -11.07
N MET A 72 -0.48 -11.87 -9.82
CA MET A 72 -0.92 -13.03 -9.04
C MET A 72 -2.44 -13.12 -8.99
N SER A 73 -2.98 -14.34 -8.95
CA SER A 73 -4.39 -14.53 -8.60
C SER A 73 -4.62 -14.34 -7.09
N PRO A 74 -5.87 -14.07 -6.64
CA PRO A 74 -6.18 -13.89 -5.22
C PRO A 74 -5.64 -15.00 -4.31
N ARG A 75 -5.79 -16.25 -4.73
CA ARG A 75 -5.27 -17.39 -3.97
C ARG A 75 -3.75 -17.33 -3.79
N GLU A 76 -3.03 -16.90 -4.82
CA GLU A 76 -1.56 -16.85 -4.78
C GLU A 76 -1.07 -15.71 -3.91
N ILE A 77 -1.81 -14.60 -3.85
CA ILE A 77 -1.55 -13.51 -2.92
C ILE A 77 -1.72 -14.00 -1.48
N ALA A 78 -2.82 -14.70 -1.17
CA ALA A 78 -3.04 -15.26 0.17
C ALA A 78 -1.94 -16.28 0.56
N GLU A 79 -1.56 -17.17 -0.36
CA GLU A 79 -0.44 -18.11 -0.19
C GLU A 79 0.88 -17.35 0.08
N ALA A 80 1.17 -16.30 -0.69
CA ALA A 80 2.38 -15.50 -0.54
C ALA A 80 2.45 -14.80 0.82
N PHE A 81 1.35 -14.18 1.27
CA PHE A 81 1.26 -13.59 2.61
C PHE A 81 1.44 -14.63 3.70
N SER A 82 0.84 -15.81 3.55
CA SER A 82 1.00 -16.90 4.51
C SER A 82 2.45 -17.41 4.59
N GLU A 83 3.16 -17.46 3.47
CA GLU A 83 4.52 -17.98 3.39
C GLU A 83 5.57 -16.96 3.87
N LEU A 84 5.42 -15.68 3.50
CA LEU A 84 6.37 -14.62 3.86
C LEU A 84 6.18 -14.11 5.29
N ARG A 85 5.06 -14.42 5.95
CA ARG A 85 4.78 -13.97 7.30
C ARG A 85 5.82 -14.51 8.29
N SER A 86 6.52 -13.60 8.96
CA SER A 86 7.53 -13.96 9.96
C SER A 86 7.63 -12.92 11.09
N ILE A 87 8.68 -13.02 11.90
CA ILE A 87 9.03 -12.00 12.90
C ILE A 87 9.55 -10.70 12.27
N LYS A 88 10.01 -10.74 11.01
CA LYS A 88 10.45 -9.58 10.24
C LYS A 88 9.24 -8.84 9.66
N PRO A 89 9.33 -7.51 9.45
CA PRO A 89 8.28 -6.74 8.79
C PRO A 89 8.10 -7.20 7.34
N LEU A 90 6.86 -7.21 6.86
CA LEU A 90 6.50 -7.55 5.49
C LEU A 90 6.14 -6.29 4.70
N TYR A 91 6.84 -6.07 3.58
CA TYR A 91 6.61 -4.98 2.65
C TYR A 91 5.89 -5.47 1.38
N ALA A 92 4.66 -5.00 1.19
CA ALA A 92 3.90 -5.21 -0.04
C ALA A 92 4.18 -4.08 -1.04
N VAL A 93 4.97 -4.40 -2.08
CA VAL A 93 5.56 -3.41 -2.98
C VAL A 93 4.64 -3.08 -4.15
N ALA A 94 4.47 -1.79 -4.43
CA ALA A 94 3.85 -1.20 -5.61
C ALA A 94 2.43 -1.73 -5.91
N CYS A 95 1.66 -2.07 -4.89
CA CYS A 95 0.35 -2.68 -5.05
C CYS A 95 -0.77 -2.04 -4.22
N ALA A 96 -0.44 -1.13 -3.29
CA ALA A 96 -1.40 -0.55 -2.37
C ALA A 96 -2.15 0.64 -2.97
N ASP A 97 -3.47 0.68 -2.79
CA ASP A 97 -4.33 1.84 -2.99
C ASP A 97 -5.33 1.95 -1.81
N PRO A 98 -6.06 3.08 -1.66
CA PRO A 98 -6.97 3.26 -0.52
C PRO A 98 -8.07 2.19 -0.41
N LYS A 99 -8.39 1.54 -1.52
CA LYS A 99 -9.39 0.48 -1.57
C LYS A 99 -8.84 -0.82 -0.97
N ASN A 100 -7.62 -1.22 -1.34
CA ASN A 100 -7.07 -2.53 -0.98
C ASN A 100 -6.13 -2.53 0.24
N VAL A 101 -5.58 -1.38 0.64
CA VAL A 101 -4.57 -1.32 1.71
C VAL A 101 -5.07 -1.89 3.05
N PRO A 102 -6.35 -1.73 3.47
CA PRO A 102 -6.82 -2.34 4.71
C PRO A 102 -6.72 -3.87 4.67
N LEU A 103 -7.00 -4.47 3.51
CA LEU A 103 -6.91 -5.92 3.32
C LEU A 103 -5.45 -6.39 3.30
N LEU A 104 -4.54 -5.66 2.63
CA LEU A 104 -3.11 -6.00 2.64
C LEU A 104 -2.54 -6.00 4.07
N ILE A 105 -2.89 -4.99 4.87
CA ILE A 105 -2.51 -4.89 6.28
C ILE A 105 -3.13 -6.02 7.09
N TYR A 106 -4.40 -6.34 6.86
CA TYR A 106 -5.08 -7.45 7.53
C TYR A 106 -4.46 -8.82 7.21
N LEU A 107 -3.91 -9.00 5.99
CA LEU A 107 -3.15 -10.19 5.61
C LEU A 107 -1.73 -10.21 6.21
N GLY A 108 -1.27 -9.10 6.79
CA GLY A 108 -0.02 -8.99 7.55
C GLY A 108 1.05 -8.10 6.91
N ALA A 109 0.71 -7.23 5.97
CA ALA A 109 1.64 -6.20 5.51
C ALA A 109 1.91 -5.18 6.64
N ASP A 110 3.19 -4.93 6.92
CA ASP A 110 3.64 -3.89 7.85
C ASP A 110 4.05 -2.61 7.11
N ILE A 111 4.41 -2.74 5.84
CA ILE A 111 4.93 -1.66 5.01
C ILE A 111 4.21 -1.70 3.65
N VAL A 112 3.84 -0.53 3.16
CA VAL A 112 3.41 -0.27 1.78
C VAL A 112 4.13 0.97 1.25
N ASP A 113 3.96 1.29 -0.03
CA ASP A 113 4.49 2.50 -0.66
C ASP A 113 3.40 3.28 -1.41
N ASN A 114 3.74 4.48 -1.89
CA ASN A 114 2.83 5.32 -2.66
C ASN A 114 2.97 5.19 -4.19
N ILE A 115 3.71 4.19 -4.70
CA ILE A 115 4.01 4.08 -6.13
C ILE A 115 2.71 4.02 -6.94
N MET A 116 1.74 3.23 -6.50
CA MET A 116 0.45 3.12 -7.20
C MET A 116 -0.37 4.42 -7.13
N ALA A 117 -0.29 5.16 -6.03
CA ALA A 117 -0.95 6.46 -5.90
C ALA A 117 -0.38 7.49 -6.88
N VAL A 118 0.95 7.52 -7.02
CA VAL A 118 1.67 8.38 -7.98
C VAL A 118 1.35 7.97 -9.41
N VAL A 119 1.50 6.69 -9.75
CA VAL A 119 1.24 6.15 -11.09
C VAL A 119 -0.19 6.44 -11.52
N LYS A 120 -1.19 6.21 -10.65
CA LYS A 120 -2.59 6.51 -10.95
C LYS A 120 -2.85 8.01 -11.10
N GLY A 121 -2.20 8.85 -10.29
CA GLY A 121 -2.29 10.30 -10.43
C GLY A 121 -1.84 10.78 -11.81
N TYR A 122 -0.65 10.33 -12.24
CA TYR A 122 -0.11 10.65 -13.57
C TYR A 122 -0.85 9.96 -14.72
N SER A 123 -1.64 8.91 -14.46
CA SER A 123 -2.50 8.27 -15.47
C SER A 123 -3.90 8.85 -15.55
N GLY A 124 -4.17 9.99 -14.92
CA GLY A 124 -5.49 10.65 -14.99
C GLY A 124 -6.51 10.17 -13.95
N ILE A 125 -6.09 9.40 -12.93
CA ILE A 125 -6.98 8.83 -11.91
C ILE A 125 -6.84 9.59 -10.59
N TYR A 126 -7.99 9.91 -10.00
CA TYR A 126 -8.13 10.62 -8.73
C TYR A 126 -8.87 9.74 -7.72
N PHE A 127 -8.27 9.49 -6.57
CA PHE A 127 -8.90 8.74 -5.48
C PHE A 127 -9.88 9.60 -4.69
N LEU A 128 -11.06 9.07 -4.37
CA LEU A 128 -12.00 9.70 -3.45
C LEU A 128 -12.68 8.63 -2.59
N GLY A 129 -12.20 8.45 -1.36
CA GLY A 129 -12.67 7.36 -0.51
C GLY A 129 -12.42 6.00 -1.18
N ASP A 130 -13.51 5.28 -1.46
CA ASP A 130 -13.50 3.95 -2.07
C ASP A 130 -13.59 3.96 -3.61
N VAL A 131 -13.66 5.14 -4.24
CA VAL A 131 -13.84 5.25 -5.69
C VAL A 131 -12.65 5.92 -6.40
N GLU A 132 -12.50 5.55 -7.67
CA GLU A 132 -11.59 6.18 -8.62
C GLU A 132 -12.39 7.07 -9.58
N LEU A 133 -11.94 8.31 -9.73
CA LEU A 133 -12.54 9.29 -10.64
C LEU A 133 -11.56 9.58 -11.77
N ASN A 134 -12.08 9.78 -12.98
CA ASN A 134 -11.29 10.28 -14.10
C ASN A 134 -11.14 11.81 -13.95
N LEU A 135 -9.90 12.29 -13.86
CA LEU A 135 -9.55 13.70 -13.71
C LEU A 135 -10.15 14.59 -14.80
N GLU A 136 -10.18 14.13 -16.06
CA GLU A 136 -10.72 14.89 -17.20
C GLU A 136 -12.21 15.21 -17.05
N LYS A 137 -12.92 14.46 -16.21
CA LYS A 137 -14.35 14.66 -15.93
C LYS A 137 -14.60 15.59 -14.74
N LEU A 138 -13.58 15.96 -13.99
CA LEU A 138 -13.71 16.81 -12.81
C LEU A 138 -13.70 18.29 -13.22
N LYS A 139 -14.72 19.02 -12.75
CA LYS A 139 -14.76 20.49 -12.88
C LYS A 139 -14.02 21.21 -11.75
N SER A 140 -13.78 20.51 -10.65
CA SER A 140 -13.17 20.99 -9.41
C SER A 140 -12.72 19.78 -8.59
N PHE A 141 -11.66 19.91 -7.77
CA PHE A 141 -11.25 18.83 -6.88
C PHE A 141 -12.22 18.66 -5.69
N PRO A 142 -12.88 17.51 -5.52
CA PRO A 142 -13.86 17.28 -4.46
C PRO A 142 -13.21 16.87 -3.13
N CYS A 143 -12.17 17.57 -2.69
CA CYS A 143 -11.44 17.24 -1.46
C CYS A 143 -10.93 18.50 -0.73
N SER A 144 -10.76 18.39 0.59
CA SER A 144 -10.25 19.45 1.46
C SER A 144 -8.78 19.28 1.87
N CYS A 145 -8.06 18.32 1.28
CA CYS A 145 -6.62 18.17 1.51
C CYS A 145 -5.87 19.43 1.06
N GLU A 146 -4.63 19.61 1.52
CA GLU A 146 -3.90 20.83 1.24
C GLU A 146 -3.55 21.01 -0.25
N PHE A 147 -3.48 19.91 -1.00
CA PHE A 147 -3.20 19.92 -2.43
C PHE A 147 -4.42 20.31 -3.24
N CYS A 148 -5.63 19.91 -2.83
CA CYS A 148 -6.87 20.23 -3.54
C CYS A 148 -7.42 21.61 -3.17
N ARG A 149 -7.43 21.97 -1.87
CA ARG A 149 -8.09 23.20 -1.40
C ARG A 149 -7.41 24.50 -1.86
N LYS A 150 -6.15 24.42 -2.28
CA LYS A 150 -5.33 25.57 -2.66
C LYS A 150 -5.39 25.87 -4.16
N GLN A 151 -6.17 25.12 -4.94
CA GLN A 151 -6.05 25.11 -6.40
C GLN A 151 -7.30 25.62 -7.10
N ASP A 152 -7.09 26.44 -8.12
CA ASP A 152 -8.09 26.78 -9.13
C ASP A 152 -7.74 26.05 -10.42
N LEU A 153 -8.53 25.05 -10.78
CA LEU A 153 -8.29 24.20 -11.96
C LEU A 153 -8.28 24.97 -13.27
N SER A 154 -8.93 26.14 -13.33
CA SER A 154 -9.10 26.88 -14.60
C SER A 154 -7.81 27.50 -15.14
N GLY A 155 -6.78 27.64 -14.29
CA GLY A 155 -5.50 28.24 -14.64
C GLY A 155 -4.32 27.27 -14.63
N LEU A 156 -4.55 25.96 -14.48
CA LEU A 156 -3.51 24.97 -14.39
C LEU A 156 -3.26 24.29 -15.75
N GLU A 157 -1.99 24.05 -16.06
CA GLU A 157 -1.61 23.19 -17.17
C GLU A 157 -1.90 21.71 -16.84
N SER A 158 -2.09 20.89 -17.87
CA SER A 158 -2.42 19.46 -17.69
C SER A 158 -1.43 18.73 -16.79
N GLU A 159 -0.14 19.05 -16.89
CA GLU A 159 0.91 18.41 -16.08
C GLU A 159 0.80 18.78 -14.59
N GLU A 160 0.46 20.05 -14.27
CA GLU A 160 0.25 20.50 -12.90
C GLU A 160 -0.95 19.80 -12.26
N VAL A 161 -2.04 19.61 -13.04
CA VAL A 161 -3.23 18.87 -12.58
C VAL A 161 -2.87 17.42 -12.22
N LEU A 162 -2.07 16.75 -13.05
CA LEU A 162 -1.61 15.38 -12.80
C LEU A 162 -0.70 15.30 -11.56
N GLU A 163 0.21 16.27 -11.39
CA GLU A 163 1.08 16.34 -10.22
C GLU A 163 0.27 16.54 -8.92
N ILE A 164 -0.71 17.45 -8.94
CA ILE A 164 -1.62 17.67 -7.80
C ILE A 164 -2.40 16.39 -7.49
N ALA A 165 -2.88 15.68 -8.51
CA ALA A 165 -3.58 14.42 -8.32
C ALA A 165 -2.69 13.33 -7.71
N ALA A 166 -1.43 13.21 -8.13
CA ALA A 166 -0.47 12.27 -7.55
C ALA A 166 -0.22 12.57 -6.05
N LYS A 167 -0.06 13.85 -5.68
CA LYS A 167 0.09 14.27 -4.28
C LYS A 167 -1.17 13.99 -3.46
N HIS A 168 -2.34 14.33 -4.00
CA HIS A 168 -3.63 14.03 -3.36
C HIS A 168 -3.82 12.53 -3.15
N ASN A 169 -3.58 11.71 -4.18
CA ASN A 169 -3.72 10.26 -4.10
C ASN A 169 -2.79 9.67 -3.02
N THR A 170 -1.57 10.20 -2.91
CA THR A 170 -0.64 9.84 -1.84
C THR A 170 -1.22 10.16 -0.46
N GLU A 171 -1.83 11.33 -0.26
CA GLU A 171 -2.51 11.65 0.99
C GLU A 171 -3.70 10.74 1.29
N GLN A 172 -4.50 10.37 0.28
CA GLN A 172 -5.62 9.45 0.47
C GLN A 172 -5.12 8.08 0.95
N LEU A 173 -4.05 7.57 0.35
CA LEU A 173 -3.45 6.30 0.77
C LEU A 173 -2.86 6.41 2.18
N ARG A 174 -2.15 7.50 2.50
CA ARG A 174 -1.61 7.73 3.84
C ARG A 174 -2.70 7.75 4.91
N LEU A 175 -3.78 8.51 4.67
CA LEU A 175 -4.92 8.58 5.58
C LEU A 175 -5.52 7.20 5.83
N GLU A 176 -5.58 6.36 4.80
CA GLU A 176 -6.13 5.01 4.92
C GLU A 176 -5.22 4.08 5.76
N VAL A 177 -3.89 4.20 5.60
CA VAL A 177 -2.91 3.48 6.45
C VAL A 177 -3.02 3.92 7.92
N GLU A 178 -3.13 5.23 8.17
CA GLU A 178 -3.32 5.78 9.53
C GLU A 178 -4.63 5.28 10.16
N LYS A 179 -5.72 5.23 9.38
CA LYS A 179 -7.00 4.66 9.82
C LYS A 179 -6.83 3.18 10.19
N CYS A 180 -6.11 2.40 9.39
CA CYS A 180 -5.84 0.99 9.72
C CYS A 180 -5.06 0.87 11.02
N ARG A 181 -4.07 1.73 11.26
CA ARG A 181 -3.30 1.76 12.51
C ARG A 181 -4.21 1.98 13.73
N ALA A 182 -5.09 2.96 13.66
CA ALA A 182 -6.08 3.23 14.72
C ALA A 182 -7.02 2.03 14.95
N LEU A 183 -7.48 1.38 13.88
CA LEU A 183 -8.37 0.22 13.97
C LEU A 183 -7.68 -1.03 14.52
N ILE A 184 -6.38 -1.22 14.30
CA ILE A 184 -5.60 -2.29 14.95
C ILE A 184 -5.49 -2.03 16.45
N GLU A 185 -5.30 -0.76 16.85
CA GLU A 185 -5.31 -0.39 18.27
C GLU A 185 -6.67 -0.68 18.92
N GLU A 186 -7.77 -0.61 18.17
CA GLU A 186 -9.12 -0.91 18.66
C GLU A 186 -9.57 -2.36 18.41
N GLU A 187 -8.70 -3.23 17.87
CA GLU A 187 -9.04 -4.61 17.46
C GLU A 187 -10.27 -4.68 16.55
N ALA A 188 -10.43 -3.67 15.69
CA ALA A 188 -11.58 -3.44 14.83
C ALA A 188 -11.23 -3.52 13.33
N LEU A 189 -9.99 -3.83 12.97
CA LEU A 189 -9.55 -3.82 11.57
C LEU A 189 -10.36 -4.80 10.71
N ARG A 190 -10.61 -6.01 11.24
CA ARG A 190 -11.37 -7.04 10.51
C ARG A 190 -12.74 -6.55 10.05
N ASN A 191 -13.49 -5.88 10.92
CA ASN A 191 -14.82 -5.35 10.58
C ASN A 191 -14.74 -4.34 9.43
N TYR A 192 -13.69 -3.52 9.42
CA TYR A 192 -13.46 -2.55 8.36
C TYR A 192 -13.13 -3.21 7.02
N VAL A 193 -12.29 -4.25 7.04
CA VAL A 193 -11.95 -5.02 5.83
C VAL A 193 -13.18 -5.77 5.28
N GLU A 194 -13.99 -6.39 6.14
CA GLU A 194 -15.23 -7.04 5.72
C GLU A 194 -16.23 -6.05 5.09
N ALA A 195 -16.27 -4.80 5.58
CA ALA A 195 -17.06 -3.74 4.96
C ALA A 195 -16.51 -3.33 3.58
N LYS A 196 -15.19 -3.16 3.46
CA LYS A 196 -14.50 -2.84 2.19
C LYS A 196 -14.74 -3.90 1.11
N ALA A 197 -14.65 -5.19 1.47
CA ALA A 197 -14.86 -6.28 0.52
C ALA A 197 -16.27 -6.34 -0.06
N LYS A 198 -17.29 -5.86 0.68
CA LYS A 198 -18.66 -5.73 0.17
C LYS A 198 -18.80 -4.62 -0.88
N LEU A 199 -17.99 -3.57 -0.79
CA LEU A 199 -17.94 -2.50 -1.78
C LEU A 199 -17.12 -2.89 -3.02
N HIS A 200 -16.17 -3.82 -2.84
CA HIS A 200 -15.24 -4.26 -3.87
C HIS A 200 -15.20 -5.79 -3.95
N PRO A 201 -16.11 -6.42 -4.70
CA PRO A 201 -16.24 -7.89 -4.77
C PRO A 201 -14.93 -8.62 -5.12
N GLU A 202 -14.06 -8.01 -5.91
CA GLU A 202 -12.73 -8.52 -6.25
C GLU A 202 -11.83 -8.73 -5.03
N LEU A 203 -12.02 -7.97 -3.94
CA LEU A 203 -11.32 -8.15 -2.67
C LEU A 203 -11.88 -9.33 -1.87
N THR A 204 -13.12 -9.76 -2.14
CA THR A 204 -13.75 -10.88 -1.43
C THR A 204 -13.02 -12.19 -1.69
N ALA A 205 -12.38 -12.35 -2.86
CA ALA A 205 -11.62 -13.55 -3.19
C ALA A 205 -10.32 -13.73 -2.36
N LEU A 206 -9.94 -12.71 -1.58
CA LEU A 206 -8.77 -12.69 -0.69
C LEU A 206 -9.13 -12.83 0.79
N LEU A 207 -10.43 -12.80 1.14
CA LEU A 207 -10.95 -12.99 2.50
C LEU A 207 -11.34 -14.46 2.73
#